data_AF-H3GVJ3-F1
#
_entry.id   AF-H3GVJ3-F1
#
_cell.length_a   1.000
_cell.length_b   1.000
_cell.length_c   1.000
_cell.angle_alpha   90.00
_cell.angle_beta   90.00
_cell.angle_gamma   90.00
#
_symmetry.space_group_name_H-M   'P 1'
#
loop_
_entity.id
_entity.type
_entity.pdbx_description
1 polymer ?
#
loop_
_entity_poly.entity_id
_entity_poly.type
_entity_poly.pdbx_seq_one_letter_code
_entity_poly.pdbx_strand_id
1 'polypeptide(L)'
;MAFRLTSVASTLLAATAILASVPAFTAESICTLSSSETCAVGSLTPSDDDGSVLIYPGGNTRCAFDDYQDSVTAFSTNSTYFFQVFPNADLDKSNLMIFFQGGGACTDEETCSFSLQCSLGASATLATAATSSSAGVLNRSISDNMFKDWNIVFIPYCTGDVHAGNRILEPYDSSVAGLLGEPQCLGLNYTMHLNGYNNTQAALNWALENYPDVDNLIVGGESAGSLGAQLHSAHIAELWDVSSKGTRFSVIADSYVGAVPANHTGSQSLHFTGVCDVNLGMPATVVAACDAETASTVEMTGSLIEAEPQGNWLFINSKGDLTQRYFYALLEEGIEGYPFTNLVSEEDFYADMSAILDAYQSLSSRITTFYVEGTKHVFLADTNFTSYESDEGLLLGDVISAWLVSDSSLDSAAVSSAGSSDIESTDTTAVSTTSNTDSGSATTTATSSISSTTPLSC
;
A
#
# COMPACT_ATOMS: atom_id res chain seq x y z
N MET A 1 28.78 -11.03 47.06
CA MET A 1 28.84 -12.14 46.09
C MET A 1 29.27 -11.52 44.77
N ALA A 2 30.53 -11.68 44.39
CA ALA A 2 31.10 -11.09 43.19
C ALA A 2 31.07 -12.15 42.08
N PHE A 3 30.47 -11.85 40.94
CA PHE A 3 30.59 -12.69 39.75
C PHE A 3 31.47 -11.97 38.72
N ARG A 4 32.52 -12.71 38.33
CA ARG A 4 33.60 -12.31 37.44
C ARG A 4 33.15 -12.40 35.99
N LEU A 5 33.40 -11.34 35.23
CA LEU A 5 33.41 -11.36 33.76
C LEU A 5 34.74 -11.96 33.30
N THR A 6 34.67 -13.06 32.56
CA THR A 6 35.81 -13.65 31.84
C THR A 6 35.84 -13.13 30.41
N SER A 7 36.89 -12.37 30.10
CA SER A 7 37.33 -12.00 28.75
C SER A 7 37.91 -13.21 28.02
N VAL A 8 37.50 -13.47 26.77
CA VAL A 8 38.27 -14.30 25.83
C VAL A 8 38.22 -13.69 24.42
N ALA A 9 39.35 -13.09 24.06
CA ALA A 9 40.10 -13.12 22.81
C ALA A 9 39.42 -13.00 21.43
N SER A 10 39.97 -12.03 20.70
CA SER A 10 39.86 -11.71 19.28
C SER A 10 40.14 -12.86 18.32
N THR A 11 39.31 -12.95 17.27
CA THR A 11 39.67 -13.56 15.98
C THR A 11 39.46 -12.53 14.87
N LEU A 12 40.57 -12.04 14.34
CA LEU A 12 40.65 -11.32 13.07
C LEU A 12 40.18 -12.25 11.95
N LEU A 13 39.10 -11.89 11.24
CA LEU A 13 38.90 -12.34 9.86
C LEU A 13 39.15 -11.14 8.94
N ALA A 14 40.19 -11.27 8.12
CA ALA A 14 40.46 -10.36 7.02
C ALA A 14 39.36 -10.53 5.96
N ALA A 15 38.46 -9.55 5.85
CA ALA A 15 37.59 -9.41 4.70
C ALA A 15 38.35 -8.64 3.62
N THR A 16 38.85 -9.34 2.62
CA THR A 16 39.29 -8.76 1.35
C THR A 16 38.11 -8.04 0.71
N ALA A 17 38.24 -6.73 0.54
CA ALA A 17 37.29 -5.89 -0.18
C ALA A 17 37.15 -6.39 -1.63
N ILE A 18 36.01 -7.02 -1.93
CA ILE A 18 35.51 -7.10 -3.30
C ILE A 18 34.78 -5.77 -3.50
N LEU A 19 35.44 -4.84 -4.21
CA LEU A 19 34.76 -3.70 -4.83
C LEU A 19 33.77 -4.27 -5.85
N ALA A 20 32.56 -4.58 -5.39
CA ALA A 20 31.42 -4.67 -6.29
C ALA A 20 31.24 -3.27 -6.87
N SER A 21 31.45 -3.16 -8.17
CA SER A 21 31.05 -1.98 -8.94
C SER A 21 29.55 -1.78 -8.71
N VAL A 22 29.21 -0.78 -7.89
CA VAL A 22 27.86 -0.24 -7.82
C VAL A 22 27.49 0.13 -9.25
N PRO A 23 26.41 -0.43 -9.84
CA PRO A 23 25.94 0.07 -11.11
C PRO A 23 25.66 1.55 -10.92
N ALA A 24 26.28 2.40 -11.76
CA ALA A 24 25.95 3.81 -11.76
C ALA A 24 24.47 3.90 -12.10
N PHE A 25 23.63 4.21 -11.12
CA PHE A 25 22.26 4.64 -11.36
C PHE A 25 22.34 5.76 -12.39
N THR A 26 21.62 5.62 -13.50
CA THR A 26 21.48 6.75 -14.41
C THR A 26 20.78 7.87 -13.63
N ALA A 27 21.08 9.13 -13.96
CA ALA A 27 20.56 10.26 -13.20
C ALA A 27 19.02 10.19 -13.15
N GLU A 28 18.43 10.24 -11.95
CA GLU A 28 16.98 10.27 -11.77
C GLU A 28 16.37 11.34 -12.68
N SER A 29 15.35 10.97 -13.45
CA SER A 29 14.61 11.95 -14.24
C SER A 29 13.72 12.75 -13.30
N ILE A 30 13.94 14.07 -13.25
CA ILE A 30 13.30 14.97 -12.30
C ILE A 30 12.65 16.14 -13.03
N CYS A 31 11.44 16.51 -12.61
CA CYS A 31 10.81 17.78 -12.95
C CYS A 31 10.32 18.50 -11.69
N THR A 32 10.57 19.81 -11.60
CA THR A 32 10.15 20.63 -10.46
C THR A 32 9.11 21.64 -10.90
N LEU A 33 7.92 21.58 -10.29
CA LEU A 33 6.83 22.52 -10.60
C LEU A 33 7.23 23.94 -10.20
N SER A 34 6.95 24.89 -11.09
CA SER A 34 7.18 26.32 -10.87
C SER A 34 6.24 27.16 -11.74
N SER A 35 6.27 28.49 -11.59
CA SER A 35 5.50 29.38 -12.46
C SER A 35 5.85 29.28 -13.96
N SER A 36 7.01 28.71 -14.30
CA SER A 36 7.50 28.55 -15.67
C SER A 36 7.56 27.10 -16.14
N GLU A 37 7.38 26.14 -15.25
CA GLU A 37 7.47 24.70 -15.54
C GLU A 37 6.27 24.01 -14.91
N THR A 38 5.40 23.46 -15.76
CA THR A 38 4.18 22.78 -15.33
C THR A 38 4.35 21.26 -15.27
N CYS A 39 5.55 20.76 -15.60
CA CYS A 39 5.86 19.34 -15.71
C CYS A 39 4.80 18.59 -16.54
N ALA A 40 4.42 19.17 -17.68
CA ALA A 40 3.37 18.58 -18.51
C ALA A 40 3.80 17.21 -19.03
N VAL A 41 2.93 16.20 -18.92
CA VAL A 41 3.23 14.80 -19.26
C VAL A 41 3.81 14.64 -20.67
N GLY A 42 3.33 15.41 -21.65
CA GLY A 42 3.81 15.35 -23.03
C GLY A 42 5.19 15.96 -23.27
N SER A 43 5.76 16.67 -22.28
CA SER A 43 7.12 17.22 -22.32
C SER A 43 8.09 16.53 -21.36
N LEU A 44 7.61 15.59 -20.56
CA LEU A 44 8.47 14.82 -19.66
C LEU A 44 9.44 13.95 -20.47
N THR A 45 10.62 13.73 -19.91
CA THR A 45 11.62 12.79 -20.44
C THR A 45 11.80 11.67 -19.42
N PRO A 46 11.05 10.56 -19.53
CA PRO A 46 11.16 9.45 -18.59
C PRO A 46 12.57 8.87 -18.50
N SER A 47 12.93 8.33 -17.32
CA SER A 47 14.17 7.61 -17.10
C SER A 47 14.28 6.40 -18.04
N ASP A 48 15.48 6.13 -18.57
CA ASP A 48 15.75 4.94 -19.37
C ASP A 48 15.70 3.65 -18.52
N ASP A 49 15.84 3.76 -17.19
CA ASP A 49 15.92 2.61 -16.28
C ASP A 49 14.53 1.99 -16.01
N ASP A 50 13.52 2.81 -15.73
CA ASP A 50 12.18 2.35 -15.34
C ASP A 50 11.02 3.07 -16.02
N GLY A 51 11.30 4.03 -16.88
CA GLY A 51 10.28 4.82 -17.58
C GLY A 51 9.52 5.79 -16.67
N SER A 52 10.12 6.21 -15.54
CA SER A 52 9.51 7.14 -14.60
C SER A 52 10.16 8.53 -14.56
N VAL A 53 9.45 9.49 -13.98
CA VAL A 53 9.94 10.83 -13.62
C VAL A 53 9.48 11.17 -12.20
N LEU A 54 10.35 11.79 -11.41
CA LEU A 54 10.00 12.35 -10.11
C LEU A 54 9.52 13.79 -10.28
N ILE A 55 8.30 14.07 -9.82
CA ILE A 55 7.71 15.40 -9.83
C ILE A 55 7.81 15.99 -8.42
N TYR A 56 8.50 17.13 -8.32
CA TYR A 56 8.62 17.90 -7.09
C TYR A 56 7.60 19.03 -7.11
N PRO A 57 6.47 18.90 -6.40
CA PRO A 57 5.40 19.90 -6.46
C PRO A 57 5.71 21.19 -5.69
N GLY A 58 6.54 21.11 -4.65
CA GLY A 58 6.82 22.24 -3.77
C GLY A 58 5.55 22.74 -3.07
N GLY A 59 5.47 24.05 -2.82
CA GLY A 59 4.32 24.62 -2.10
C GLY A 59 4.23 24.11 -0.66
N ASN A 60 3.08 23.57 -0.29
CA ASN A 60 2.82 23.05 1.07
C ASN A 60 3.11 21.56 1.22
N THR A 61 3.65 20.89 0.20
CA THR A 61 3.97 19.46 0.30
C THR A 61 5.22 19.23 1.15
N ARG A 62 5.19 18.22 2.01
CA ARG A 62 6.33 17.83 2.86
C ARG A 62 6.09 16.47 3.52
N CYS A 63 7.15 15.85 4.00
CA CYS A 63 7.10 14.68 4.88
C CYS A 63 7.02 15.06 6.37
N ALA A 64 6.85 14.02 7.20
CA ALA A 64 6.49 14.13 8.63
C ALA A 64 7.41 15.02 9.46
N PHE A 65 8.72 14.96 9.23
CA PHE A 65 9.72 15.62 10.07
C PHE A 65 10.68 16.46 9.23
N ASP A 66 11.36 17.41 9.87
CA ASP A 66 12.53 18.07 9.29
C ASP A 66 13.67 17.05 9.09
N ASP A 67 14.67 17.41 8.28
CA ASP A 67 15.75 16.50 7.88
C ASP A 67 16.62 16.06 9.07
N TYR A 68 16.76 14.75 9.25
CA TYR A 68 17.56 14.16 10.31
C TYR A 68 18.19 12.85 9.86
N GLN A 69 19.37 12.54 10.39
CA GLN A 69 20.02 11.26 10.21
C GLN A 69 20.77 10.88 11.48
N ASP A 70 20.44 9.71 12.03
CA ASP A 70 21.18 9.11 13.13
C ASP A 70 21.94 7.87 12.68
N SER A 71 23.21 7.82 13.07
CA SER A 71 24.11 6.69 12.73
C SER A 71 23.98 5.50 13.67
N VAL A 72 23.36 5.67 14.84
CA VAL A 72 23.25 4.62 15.87
C VAL A 72 22.05 3.71 15.57
N THR A 73 20.89 4.32 15.38
CA THR A 73 19.59 3.65 15.10
C THR A 73 19.36 3.41 13.60
N ALA A 74 20.19 4.04 12.76
CA ALA A 74 20.00 4.16 11.30
C ALA A 74 18.70 4.86 10.89
N PHE A 75 18.01 5.52 11.83
CA PHE A 75 16.82 6.31 11.55
C PHE A 75 17.19 7.55 10.72
N SER A 76 16.36 7.85 9.74
CA SER A 76 16.51 9.06 8.93
C SER A 76 15.15 9.60 8.52
N THR A 77 15.10 10.92 8.31
CA THR A 77 13.92 11.64 7.85
C THR A 77 14.34 12.59 6.74
N ASN A 78 13.45 12.84 5.79
CA ASN A 78 13.66 13.82 4.74
C ASN A 78 12.36 14.59 4.55
N SER A 79 12.39 15.88 4.80
CA SER A 79 11.24 16.77 4.72
C SER A 79 10.71 16.97 3.30
N THR A 80 11.55 16.72 2.28
CA THR A 80 11.20 16.95 0.88
C THR A 80 10.25 15.88 0.38
N TYR A 81 9.14 16.32 -0.21
CA TYR A 81 8.17 15.45 -0.86
C TYR A 81 8.27 15.54 -2.40
N PHE A 82 8.06 14.40 -3.06
CA PHE A 82 7.85 14.27 -4.49
C PHE A 82 6.85 13.13 -4.73
N PHE A 83 6.24 13.11 -5.91
CA PHE A 83 5.51 11.94 -6.41
C PHE A 83 6.14 11.43 -7.71
N GLN A 84 5.96 10.16 -8.02
CA GLN A 84 6.59 9.53 -9.18
C GLN A 84 5.53 9.26 -10.25
N VAL A 85 5.87 9.53 -11.50
CA VAL A 85 4.95 9.36 -12.62
C VAL A 85 5.57 8.43 -13.65
N PHE A 86 4.75 7.53 -14.20
CA PHE A 86 5.10 6.61 -15.27
C PHE A 86 4.21 6.92 -16.47
N PRO A 87 4.61 7.82 -17.38
CA PRO A 87 3.84 8.11 -18.57
C PRO A 87 3.77 6.89 -19.50
N ASN A 88 2.62 6.68 -20.14
CA ASN A 88 2.52 5.74 -21.25
C ASN A 88 3.53 6.13 -22.35
N ALA A 89 4.25 5.15 -22.91
CA ALA A 89 5.36 5.39 -23.84
C ALA A 89 4.88 5.97 -25.19
N ASP A 90 3.65 5.65 -25.58
CA ASP A 90 2.99 6.15 -26.79
C ASP A 90 2.18 7.44 -26.54
N LEU A 91 2.28 8.00 -25.32
CA LEU A 91 1.52 9.16 -24.84
C LEU A 91 0.00 8.97 -24.89
N ASP A 92 -0.47 7.72 -24.89
CA ASP A 92 -1.89 7.39 -24.70
C ASP A 92 -2.29 7.77 -23.26
N LYS A 93 -3.40 8.49 -23.12
CA LYS A 93 -3.92 8.99 -21.84
C LYS A 93 -5.16 8.25 -21.36
N SER A 94 -5.62 7.23 -22.08
CA SER A 94 -6.91 6.58 -21.84
C SER A 94 -6.97 5.80 -20.53
N ASN A 95 -5.82 5.31 -20.03
CA ASN A 95 -5.71 4.51 -18.82
C ASN A 95 -4.84 5.20 -17.78
N LEU A 96 -5.40 5.47 -16.59
CA LEU A 96 -4.72 6.10 -15.47
C LEU A 96 -4.88 5.27 -14.20
N MET A 97 -3.78 5.04 -13.50
CA MET A 97 -3.75 4.52 -12.13
C MET A 97 -3.16 5.57 -11.19
N ILE A 98 -3.88 5.91 -10.14
CA ILE A 98 -3.35 6.60 -8.96
C ILE A 98 -3.01 5.52 -7.93
N PHE A 99 -1.75 5.39 -7.55
CA PHE A 99 -1.28 4.29 -6.69
C PHE A 99 -0.59 4.82 -5.43
N PHE A 100 -1.13 4.51 -4.27
CA PHE A 100 -0.69 4.99 -2.97
C PHE A 100 0.26 3.99 -2.29
N GLN A 101 1.44 4.46 -1.90
CA GLN A 101 2.43 3.63 -1.22
C GLN A 101 1.99 3.24 0.20
N GLY A 102 2.38 2.05 0.63
CA GLY A 102 2.36 1.64 2.04
C GLY A 102 3.48 2.27 2.90
N GLY A 103 3.60 1.79 4.15
CA GLY A 103 4.69 2.19 5.05
C GLY A 103 4.25 2.57 6.46
N GLY A 104 3.33 1.80 7.04
CA GLY A 104 2.90 1.93 8.43
C GLY A 104 2.05 3.16 8.76
N ALA A 105 2.01 3.56 10.01
CA ALA A 105 1.25 4.71 10.51
C ALA A 105 1.66 5.06 11.94
N CYS A 106 1.18 6.20 12.42
CA CYS A 106 1.03 6.47 13.84
C CYS A 106 -0.44 6.75 14.17
N THR A 107 -0.81 6.51 15.42
CA THR A 107 -2.21 6.45 15.86
C THR A 107 -2.53 7.42 17.00
N ASP A 108 -1.50 7.94 17.68
CA ASP A 108 -1.58 8.82 18.84
C ASP A 108 -0.30 9.65 19.04
N GLU A 109 -0.25 10.48 20.08
CA GLU A 109 0.89 11.37 20.38
C GLU A 109 2.20 10.61 20.63
N GLU A 110 2.13 9.44 21.27
CA GLU A 110 3.29 8.60 21.58
C GLU A 110 3.89 8.01 20.29
N THR A 111 3.07 7.34 19.49
CA THR A 111 3.46 6.71 18.21
C THR A 111 3.86 7.75 17.17
N CYS A 112 3.27 8.94 17.17
CA CYS A 112 3.63 10.00 16.24
C CYS A 112 4.89 10.77 16.66
N SER A 113 5.42 10.54 17.86
CA SER A 113 6.57 11.29 18.34
C SER A 113 7.85 10.97 17.56
N PHE A 114 8.61 12.02 17.21
CA PHE A 114 9.94 11.86 16.61
C PHE A 114 10.85 10.99 17.48
N SER A 115 10.85 11.25 18.80
CA SER A 115 11.72 10.57 19.74
C SER A 115 11.51 9.06 19.74
N LEU A 116 10.25 8.61 19.65
CA LEU A 116 9.94 7.19 19.60
C LEU A 116 10.40 6.59 18.27
N GLN A 117 10.02 7.20 17.15
CA GLN A 117 10.37 6.69 15.82
C GLN A 117 11.89 6.59 15.63
N CYS A 118 12.63 7.62 16.08
CA CYS A 118 14.09 7.58 16.13
C CYS A 118 14.61 6.45 17.01
N SER A 119 14.07 6.29 18.22
CA SER A 119 14.55 5.27 19.17
C SER A 119 14.23 3.84 18.72
N LEU A 120 13.14 3.64 17.97
CA LEU A 120 12.80 2.35 17.36
C LEU A 120 13.69 2.02 16.15
N GLY A 121 14.22 3.04 15.47
CA GLY A 121 15.12 2.87 14.34
C GLY A 121 14.51 2.04 13.22
N ALA A 122 15.11 0.90 12.91
CA ALA A 122 14.59 -0.04 11.90
C ALA A 122 13.21 -0.64 12.24
N SER A 123 12.75 -0.52 13.49
CA SER A 123 11.41 -0.93 13.94
C SER A 123 10.43 0.25 14.05
N ALA A 124 10.76 1.41 13.47
CA ALA A 124 9.84 2.53 13.35
C ALA A 124 8.51 2.07 12.74
N THR A 125 7.41 2.65 13.21
CA THR A 125 6.05 2.25 12.81
C THR A 125 5.57 2.95 11.56
N LEU A 126 6.34 3.90 11.02
CA LEU A 126 5.97 4.67 9.83
C LEU A 126 7.18 5.08 8.98
N ALA A 127 6.95 5.21 7.67
CA ALA A 127 7.90 5.81 6.75
C ALA A 127 7.95 7.34 6.91
N THR A 128 9.16 7.91 6.89
CA THR A 128 9.44 9.33 7.18
C THR A 128 10.12 10.09 6.04
N ALA A 129 10.28 9.44 4.90
CA ALA A 129 10.86 10.01 3.70
C ALA A 129 10.13 9.50 2.46
N ALA A 130 9.87 10.38 1.50
CA ALA A 130 9.32 9.98 0.21
C ALA A 130 10.35 9.13 -0.55
N THR A 131 9.92 7.97 -1.05
CA THR A 131 10.77 7.04 -1.81
C THR A 131 10.13 6.73 -3.15
N SER A 132 10.92 6.68 -4.22
CA SER A 132 10.48 6.11 -5.50
C SER A 132 10.44 4.58 -5.42
N SER A 133 9.62 3.96 -6.27
CA SER A 133 9.50 2.52 -6.38
C SER A 133 9.21 2.12 -7.81
N SER A 134 9.84 1.04 -8.26
CA SER A 134 9.59 0.41 -9.57
C SER A 134 9.35 -1.08 -9.38
N ALA A 135 8.71 -1.44 -8.26
CA ALA A 135 8.42 -2.80 -7.85
C ALA A 135 6.99 -3.24 -8.22
N GLY A 136 6.79 -4.56 -8.35
CA GLY A 136 5.48 -5.17 -8.61
C GLY A 136 4.69 -4.49 -9.73
N VAL A 137 3.48 -3.99 -9.44
CA VAL A 137 2.60 -3.33 -10.42
C VAL A 137 3.23 -2.12 -11.12
N LEU A 138 4.22 -1.46 -10.49
CA LEU A 138 4.95 -0.32 -11.08
C LEU A 138 6.07 -0.78 -12.04
N ASN A 139 6.48 -2.05 -11.96
CA ASN A 139 7.56 -2.58 -12.78
C ASN A 139 7.05 -2.91 -14.20
N ARG A 140 7.39 -2.05 -15.15
CA ARG A 140 6.99 -2.19 -16.56
C ARG A 140 7.74 -3.31 -17.31
N SER A 141 8.82 -3.83 -16.73
CA SER A 141 9.60 -4.92 -17.32
C SER A 141 9.02 -6.32 -17.04
N ILE A 142 8.05 -6.42 -16.13
CA ILE A 142 7.34 -7.68 -15.85
C ILE A 142 6.39 -7.97 -17.03
N SER A 143 6.61 -9.09 -17.73
CA SER A 143 5.94 -9.37 -19.00
C SER A 143 4.42 -9.48 -18.90
N ASP A 144 3.95 -10.08 -17.81
CA ASP A 144 2.56 -10.33 -17.45
C ASP A 144 1.96 -9.25 -16.56
N ASN A 145 2.68 -8.15 -16.31
CA ASN A 145 2.10 -6.98 -15.65
C ASN A 145 1.10 -6.28 -16.59
N MET A 146 -0.19 -6.49 -16.33
CA MET A 146 -1.33 -5.87 -17.01
C MET A 146 -1.37 -4.33 -16.93
N PHE A 147 -0.57 -3.72 -16.05
CA PHE A 147 -0.48 -2.27 -15.87
C PHE A 147 0.75 -1.64 -16.53
N LYS A 148 1.63 -2.42 -17.16
CA LYS A 148 2.90 -1.92 -17.71
C LYS A 148 2.75 -0.82 -18.76
N ASP A 149 1.60 -0.72 -19.40
CA ASP A 149 1.29 0.30 -20.41
C ASP A 149 0.29 1.36 -19.91
N TRP A 150 -0.05 1.36 -18.62
CA TRP A 150 -0.89 2.40 -18.02
C TRP A 150 -0.07 3.66 -17.74
N ASN A 151 -0.75 4.81 -17.69
CA ASN A 151 -0.18 5.94 -16.96
C ASN A 151 -0.32 5.65 -15.47
N ILE A 152 0.75 5.80 -14.70
CA ILE A 152 0.71 5.61 -13.25
C ILE A 152 1.21 6.86 -12.56
N VAL A 153 0.44 7.38 -11.60
CA VAL A 153 0.85 8.39 -10.63
C VAL A 153 1.01 7.69 -9.31
N PHE A 154 2.25 7.38 -8.95
CA PHE A 154 2.61 6.79 -7.68
C PHE A 154 2.81 7.90 -6.64
N ILE A 155 2.10 7.78 -5.51
CA ILE A 155 2.08 8.73 -4.41
C ILE A 155 2.85 8.10 -3.24
N PRO A 156 4.12 8.51 -3.02
CA PRO A 156 4.92 8.02 -1.90
C PRO A 156 4.32 8.40 -0.56
N TYR A 157 4.59 7.59 0.45
CA TYR A 157 4.08 7.80 1.80
C TYR A 157 5.21 8.14 2.75
N CYS A 158 5.06 9.24 3.49
CA CYS A 158 6.10 9.71 4.41
C CYS A 158 5.58 10.54 5.59
N THR A 159 4.28 10.43 5.89
CA THR A 159 3.57 11.33 6.80
C THR A 159 2.90 10.63 7.98
N GLY A 160 2.84 9.30 8.01
CA GLY A 160 2.29 8.54 9.14
C GLY A 160 0.77 8.64 9.32
N ASP A 161 0.07 9.24 8.36
CA ASP A 161 -1.34 9.64 8.42
C ASP A 161 -2.22 9.09 7.28
N VAL A 162 -1.81 7.95 6.73
CA VAL A 162 -2.54 7.16 5.72
C VAL A 162 -2.99 7.97 4.50
N HIS A 163 -2.14 8.93 4.08
CA HIS A 163 -2.35 9.84 2.94
C HIS A 163 -3.48 10.87 3.10
N ALA A 164 -4.12 10.96 4.27
CA ALA A 164 -5.30 11.81 4.45
C ALA A 164 -5.21 12.77 5.64
N GLY A 165 -4.16 12.68 6.46
CA GLY A 165 -3.96 13.62 7.57
C GLY A 165 -3.70 15.06 7.13
N ASN A 166 -4.09 15.99 7.99
CA ASN A 166 -3.88 17.42 7.79
C ASN A 166 -3.75 18.15 9.14
N ARG A 167 -2.74 17.76 9.92
CA ARG A 167 -2.53 18.25 11.28
C ARG A 167 -1.04 18.46 11.57
N ILE A 168 -0.76 19.44 12.43
CA ILE A 168 0.57 19.67 12.99
C ILE A 168 0.53 19.26 14.46
N LEU A 169 1.45 18.40 14.86
CA LEU A 169 1.64 18.02 16.26
C LEU A 169 2.85 18.76 16.80
N GLU A 170 2.64 19.50 17.90
CA GLU A 170 3.73 20.15 18.61
C GLU A 170 4.75 19.11 19.09
N PRO A 171 6.03 19.49 19.24
CA PRO A 171 7.05 18.56 19.67
C PRO A 171 6.70 17.87 20.98
N TYR A 172 6.81 16.55 20.95
CA TYR A 172 6.52 15.67 22.08
C TYR A 172 7.63 14.62 22.19
N ASP A 173 8.18 14.47 23.39
CA ASP A 173 9.12 13.39 23.71
C ASP A 173 8.32 12.25 24.37
N SER A 174 8.26 11.12 23.67
CA SER A 174 7.60 9.91 24.13
C SER A 174 8.18 9.40 25.44
N SER A 175 7.29 9.02 26.36
CA SER A 175 7.68 8.43 27.63
C SER A 175 8.36 7.07 27.43
N VAL A 176 7.93 6.31 26.42
CA VAL A 176 8.49 5.01 26.04
C VAL A 176 9.85 5.14 25.36
N ALA A 177 10.08 6.19 24.57
CA ALA A 177 11.39 6.44 23.95
C ALA A 177 12.53 6.50 24.98
N GLY A 178 12.28 7.10 26.14
CA GLY A 178 13.24 7.16 27.24
C GLY A 178 13.67 5.79 27.80
N LEU A 179 12.87 4.75 27.58
CA LEU A 179 13.14 3.38 28.03
C LEU A 179 13.91 2.55 27.00
N LEU A 180 13.96 2.99 25.74
CA LEU A 180 14.58 2.26 24.63
C LEU A 180 16.11 2.42 24.58
N GLY A 181 16.68 3.32 25.39
CA GLY A 181 18.13 3.42 25.57
C GLY A 181 18.85 4.23 24.48
N GLU A 182 18.13 5.05 23.72
CA GLU A 182 18.64 5.89 22.63
C GLU A 182 18.60 7.39 23.00
N PRO A 183 19.46 7.86 23.93
CA PRO A 183 19.38 9.24 24.45
C PRO A 183 19.62 10.32 23.39
N GLN A 184 20.24 9.99 22.26
CA GLN A 184 20.43 10.91 21.13
C GLN A 184 19.11 11.24 20.40
N CYS A 185 18.08 10.42 20.56
CA CYS A 185 16.76 10.64 19.97
C CYS A 185 15.85 11.55 20.82
N LEU A 186 16.25 11.86 22.06
CA LEU A 186 15.43 12.59 23.03
C LEU A 186 15.78 14.09 23.04
N GLY A 187 14.78 14.94 23.34
CA GLY A 187 14.98 16.37 23.54
C GLY A 187 15.32 17.14 22.26
N LEU A 188 15.07 16.55 21.09
CA LEU A 188 15.36 17.14 19.79
C LEU A 188 14.28 18.14 19.33
N ASN A 189 13.10 18.13 19.97
CA ASN A 189 12.03 19.10 19.77
C ASN A 189 11.56 19.21 18.30
N TYR A 190 11.38 18.07 17.64
CA TYR A 190 10.83 17.98 16.28
C TYR A 190 9.30 18.04 16.29
N THR A 191 8.75 18.94 15.48
CA THR A 191 7.32 18.99 15.14
C THR A 191 6.99 17.87 14.16
N MET A 192 5.84 17.21 14.32
CA MET A 192 5.33 16.29 13.30
C MET A 192 4.31 16.97 12.40
N HIS A 193 4.45 16.77 11.10
CA HIS A 193 3.56 17.25 10.05
C HIS A 193 2.81 16.07 9.42
N LEU A 194 1.58 15.84 9.90
CA LEU A 194 0.62 14.93 9.28
C LEU A 194 0.04 15.67 8.06
N ASN A 195 0.75 15.57 6.93
CA ASN A 195 0.53 16.39 5.73
C ASN A 195 0.09 15.57 4.50
N GLY A 196 -0.36 14.33 4.71
CA GLY A 196 -0.75 13.39 3.67
C GLY A 196 -1.78 13.98 2.71
N TYR A 197 -2.82 14.65 3.23
CA TYR A 197 -3.85 15.25 2.39
C TYR A 197 -3.27 16.27 1.40
N ASN A 198 -2.43 17.19 1.86
CA ASN A 198 -1.83 18.22 0.99
C ASN A 198 -0.88 17.60 -0.06
N ASN A 199 -0.13 16.56 0.32
CA ASN A 199 0.73 15.80 -0.58
C ASN A 199 -0.09 15.09 -1.67
N THR A 200 -1.18 14.43 -1.29
CA THR A 200 -2.10 13.76 -2.21
C THR A 200 -2.80 14.76 -3.14
N GLN A 201 -3.34 15.86 -2.61
CA GLN A 201 -4.00 16.89 -3.43
C GLN A 201 -3.03 17.49 -4.46
N ALA A 202 -1.75 17.69 -4.12
CA ALA A 202 -0.76 18.17 -5.09
C ALA A 202 -0.57 17.19 -6.26
N ALA A 203 -0.48 15.88 -5.98
CA ALA A 203 -0.39 14.85 -7.00
C ALA A 203 -1.68 14.72 -7.83
N LEU A 204 -2.85 14.74 -7.20
CA LEU A 204 -4.15 14.66 -7.87
C LEU A 204 -4.40 15.87 -8.78
N ASN A 205 -4.07 17.10 -8.32
CA ASN A 205 -4.20 18.30 -9.15
C ASN A 205 -3.32 18.21 -10.40
N TRP A 206 -2.06 17.80 -10.25
CA TRP A 206 -1.18 17.58 -11.40
C TRP A 206 -1.73 16.48 -12.32
N ALA A 207 -2.22 15.37 -11.76
CA ALA A 207 -2.77 14.26 -12.54
C ALA A 207 -4.01 14.68 -13.33
N LEU A 208 -4.94 15.41 -12.72
CA LEU A 208 -6.15 15.90 -13.37
C LEU A 208 -5.85 16.90 -14.51
N GLU A 209 -4.87 17.78 -14.31
CA GLU A 209 -4.42 18.70 -15.37
C GLU A 209 -3.80 17.96 -16.57
N ASN A 210 -3.12 16.85 -16.33
CA ASN A 210 -2.41 16.09 -17.36
C ASN A 210 -3.26 14.99 -18.02
N TYR A 211 -4.24 14.46 -17.30
CA TYR A 211 -5.13 13.37 -17.69
C TYR A 211 -6.60 13.73 -17.37
N PRO A 212 -7.15 14.84 -17.91
CA PRO A 212 -8.50 15.29 -17.57
C PRO A 212 -9.59 14.34 -18.09
N ASP A 213 -9.31 13.64 -19.18
CA ASP A 213 -10.23 12.74 -19.86
C ASP A 213 -9.57 11.36 -19.99
N VAL A 214 -10.08 10.40 -19.21
CA VAL A 214 -9.61 9.01 -19.18
C VAL A 214 -10.80 8.07 -19.37
N ASP A 215 -10.56 6.96 -20.04
CA ASP A 215 -11.57 5.90 -20.23
C ASP A 215 -11.60 4.98 -19.00
N ASN A 216 -10.43 4.71 -18.41
CA ASN A 216 -10.28 3.86 -17.24
C ASN A 216 -9.44 4.56 -16.15
N LEU A 217 -10.00 4.62 -14.95
CA LEU A 217 -9.37 5.20 -13.76
C LEU A 217 -9.32 4.17 -12.63
N ILE A 218 -8.11 3.83 -12.21
CA ILE A 218 -7.87 3.00 -11.02
C ILE A 218 -7.35 3.88 -9.88
N VAL A 219 -7.92 3.69 -8.70
CA VAL A 219 -7.35 4.15 -7.44
C VAL A 219 -6.86 2.93 -6.67
N GLY A 220 -5.57 2.82 -6.43
CA GLY A 220 -4.97 1.64 -5.83
C GLY A 220 -4.00 1.97 -4.72
N GLY A 221 -3.67 0.99 -3.90
CA GLY A 221 -2.55 1.09 -2.98
C GLY A 221 -2.40 -0.15 -2.14
N GLU A 222 -1.27 -0.20 -1.43
CA GLU A 222 -0.92 -1.29 -0.53
C GLU A 222 -0.74 -0.82 0.91
N SER A 223 -1.04 -1.69 1.89
CA SER A 223 -0.88 -1.37 3.33
C SER A 223 -1.60 -0.07 3.70
N ALA A 224 -0.93 0.88 4.35
CA ALA A 224 -1.46 2.23 4.61
C ALA A 224 -1.96 2.96 3.34
N GLY A 225 -1.33 2.71 2.19
CA GLY A 225 -1.75 3.21 0.89
C GLY A 225 -3.08 2.64 0.42
N SER A 226 -3.41 1.39 0.77
CA SER A 226 -4.71 0.81 0.46
C SER A 226 -5.85 1.47 1.26
N LEU A 227 -5.58 1.97 2.47
CA LEU A 227 -6.51 2.81 3.22
C LEU A 227 -6.60 4.21 2.60
N GLY A 228 -5.48 4.79 2.16
CA GLY A 228 -5.49 6.04 1.39
C GLY A 228 -6.33 5.94 0.11
N ALA A 229 -6.20 4.83 -0.64
CA ALA A 229 -7.00 4.54 -1.83
C ALA A 229 -8.50 4.45 -1.51
N GLN A 230 -8.86 3.76 -0.41
CA GLN A 230 -10.23 3.71 0.09
C GLN A 230 -10.76 5.11 0.42
N LEU A 231 -10.04 5.87 1.26
CA LEU A 231 -10.46 7.19 1.75
C LEU A 231 -10.61 8.23 0.64
N HIS A 232 -9.69 8.26 -0.32
CA HIS A 232 -9.72 9.23 -1.43
C HIS A 232 -10.61 8.82 -2.60
N SER A 233 -11.18 7.60 -2.59
CA SER A 233 -11.93 7.04 -3.73
C SER A 233 -13.06 7.94 -4.24
N ALA A 234 -13.96 8.38 -3.36
CA ALA A 234 -15.10 9.22 -3.73
C ALA A 234 -14.66 10.61 -4.21
N HIS A 235 -13.69 11.23 -3.53
CA HIS A 235 -13.13 12.53 -3.95
C HIS A 235 -12.46 12.44 -5.33
N ILE A 236 -11.70 11.37 -5.60
CA ILE A 236 -11.10 11.15 -6.92
C ILE A 236 -12.18 10.93 -7.98
N ALA A 237 -13.22 10.14 -7.69
CA ALA A 237 -14.33 9.95 -8.62
C ALA A 237 -15.04 11.26 -8.96
N GLU A 238 -15.22 12.14 -7.97
CA GLU A 238 -15.76 13.50 -8.15
C GLU A 238 -14.84 14.37 -9.02
N LEU A 239 -13.53 14.40 -8.72
CA LEU A 239 -12.55 15.20 -9.46
C LEU A 239 -12.51 14.86 -10.96
N TRP A 240 -12.60 13.57 -11.30
CA TRP A 240 -12.62 13.12 -12.70
C TRP A 240 -14.02 13.10 -13.33
N ASP A 241 -15.05 13.45 -12.57
CA ASP A 241 -16.45 13.46 -13.01
C ASP A 241 -16.87 12.10 -13.60
N VAL A 242 -16.45 11.02 -12.93
CA VAL A 242 -16.56 9.63 -13.38
C VAL A 242 -17.96 9.29 -13.88
N SER A 243 -18.96 9.56 -13.06
CA SER A 243 -20.37 9.28 -13.34
C SER A 243 -20.88 10.00 -14.59
N SER A 244 -20.47 11.24 -14.84
CA SER A 244 -20.95 12.02 -15.99
C SER A 244 -20.22 11.66 -17.29
N LYS A 245 -18.92 11.37 -17.20
CA LYS A 245 -18.08 11.01 -18.34
C LYS A 245 -18.24 9.53 -18.75
N GLY A 246 -18.81 8.71 -17.88
CA GLY A 246 -18.89 7.26 -18.10
C GLY A 246 -17.51 6.59 -18.03
N THR A 247 -16.57 7.20 -17.31
CA THR A 247 -15.26 6.63 -17.05
C THR A 247 -15.42 5.35 -16.23
N ARG A 248 -14.72 4.29 -16.61
CA ARG A 248 -14.67 3.08 -15.83
C ARG A 248 -13.81 3.32 -14.58
N PHE A 249 -14.44 3.28 -13.41
CA PHE A 249 -13.78 3.53 -12.14
C PHE A 249 -13.61 2.24 -11.35
N SER A 250 -12.41 2.05 -10.81
CA SER A 250 -12.08 0.87 -10.02
C SER A 250 -11.17 1.20 -8.85
N VAL A 251 -11.32 0.50 -7.74
CA VAL A 251 -10.50 0.64 -6.53
C VAL A 251 -9.85 -0.70 -6.16
N ILE A 252 -8.54 -0.71 -5.96
CA ILE A 252 -7.79 -1.91 -5.54
C ILE A 252 -7.11 -1.66 -4.19
N ALA A 253 -7.52 -2.43 -3.18
CA ALA A 253 -7.01 -2.32 -1.82
C ALA A 253 -6.24 -3.59 -1.44
N ASP A 254 -4.91 -3.46 -1.36
CA ASP A 254 -4.01 -4.55 -1.01
C ASP A 254 -3.58 -4.47 0.47
N SER A 255 -3.92 -5.49 1.25
CA SER A 255 -3.46 -5.70 2.62
C SER A 255 -3.95 -4.68 3.68
N TYR A 256 -5.17 -4.15 3.51
CA TYR A 256 -5.90 -3.48 4.60
C TYR A 256 -7.41 -3.40 4.36
N VAL A 257 -8.21 -3.71 5.39
CA VAL A 257 -9.68 -3.56 5.35
C VAL A 257 -10.27 -2.78 6.53
N GLY A 258 -9.42 -2.33 7.46
CA GLY A 258 -9.82 -1.58 8.65
C GLY A 258 -10.43 -2.42 9.77
N ALA A 259 -9.91 -3.64 9.97
CA ALA A 259 -10.16 -4.41 11.18
C ALA A 259 -9.47 -3.73 12.38
N VAL A 260 -10.25 -3.40 13.41
CA VAL A 260 -9.80 -2.69 14.62
C VAL A 260 -10.32 -3.40 15.87
N PRO A 261 -9.69 -3.22 17.04
CA PRO A 261 -10.17 -3.77 18.30
C PRO A 261 -11.62 -3.41 18.63
N ALA A 262 -12.36 -4.32 19.28
CA ALA A 262 -13.79 -4.13 19.56
C ALA A 262 -14.13 -2.91 20.44
N ASN A 263 -13.16 -2.39 21.20
CA ASN A 263 -13.27 -1.18 22.01
C ASN A 263 -12.83 0.10 21.26
N HIS A 264 -12.43 -0.03 19.99
CA HIS A 264 -12.02 1.06 19.13
C HIS A 264 -13.03 1.27 18.00
N THR A 265 -13.13 2.50 17.53
CA THR A 265 -13.89 2.82 16.30
C THR A 265 -12.90 3.03 15.15
N GLY A 266 -13.37 2.83 13.91
CA GLY A 266 -12.53 3.07 12.73
C GLY A 266 -12.07 4.52 12.64
N SER A 267 -12.83 5.45 13.23
CA SER A 267 -12.56 6.89 13.16
C SER A 267 -11.59 7.45 14.20
N GLN A 268 -11.30 6.75 15.30
CA GLN A 268 -10.48 7.33 16.39
C GLN A 268 -9.10 7.81 15.94
N SER A 269 -8.31 6.94 15.29
CA SER A 269 -6.99 7.33 14.79
C SER A 269 -7.07 8.31 13.61
N LEU A 270 -8.13 8.24 12.81
CA LEU A 270 -8.37 9.18 11.71
C LEU A 270 -8.70 10.59 12.22
N HIS A 271 -9.50 10.69 13.28
CA HIS A 271 -9.78 11.96 13.96
C HIS A 271 -8.49 12.54 14.55
N PHE A 272 -7.69 11.71 15.22
CA PHE A 272 -6.41 12.14 15.77
C PHE A 272 -5.51 12.77 14.68
N THR A 273 -5.43 12.16 13.50
CA THR A 273 -4.55 12.65 12.42
C THR A 273 -5.13 13.81 11.58
N GLY A 274 -6.37 14.23 11.86
CA GLY A 274 -7.05 15.31 11.13
C GLY A 274 -7.68 14.85 9.81
N VAL A 275 -7.89 13.55 9.62
CA VAL A 275 -8.54 12.98 8.42
C VAL A 275 -10.02 13.35 8.36
N CYS A 276 -10.69 13.47 9.51
CA CYS A 276 -12.11 13.86 9.54
C CYS A 276 -12.34 15.33 9.12
N ASP A 277 -11.30 16.17 9.17
CA ASP A 277 -11.38 17.61 8.87
C ASP A 277 -11.24 17.94 7.36
N VAL A 278 -10.91 16.94 6.53
CA VAL A 278 -10.62 17.13 5.08
C VAL A 278 -11.76 16.63 4.19
N ASN A 279 -11.85 17.16 2.97
CA ASN A 279 -12.84 16.69 2.01
C ASN A 279 -12.37 15.39 1.34
N LEU A 280 -13.04 14.30 1.67
CA LEU A 280 -12.84 12.96 1.11
C LEU A 280 -14.08 12.42 0.38
N GLY A 281 -15.12 13.25 0.18
CA GLY A 281 -16.37 12.83 -0.43
C GLY A 281 -17.32 12.06 0.49
N MET A 282 -17.03 11.98 1.80
CA MET A 282 -17.93 11.38 2.78
C MET A 282 -19.18 12.26 3.02
N PRO A 283 -20.37 11.67 3.23
CA PRO A 283 -21.57 12.43 3.61
C PRO A 283 -21.37 13.18 4.93
N ALA A 284 -22.02 14.33 5.08
CA ALA A 284 -21.90 15.17 6.27
C ALA A 284 -22.26 14.45 7.59
N THR A 285 -23.13 13.44 7.55
CA THR A 285 -23.46 12.62 8.73
C THR A 285 -22.31 11.71 9.14
N VAL A 286 -21.58 11.14 8.18
CA VAL A 286 -20.42 10.28 8.41
C VAL A 286 -19.23 11.13 8.88
N VAL A 287 -19.04 12.32 8.29
CA VAL A 287 -18.04 13.29 8.76
C VAL A 287 -18.31 13.66 10.23
N ALA A 288 -19.55 14.00 10.58
CA ALA A 288 -19.90 14.32 11.97
C ALA A 288 -19.69 13.13 12.94
N ALA A 289 -19.89 11.90 12.47
CA ALA A 289 -19.62 10.70 13.26
C ALA A 289 -18.12 10.41 13.40
N CYS A 290 -17.32 10.72 12.36
CA CYS A 290 -15.87 10.65 12.35
C CYS A 290 -15.29 11.65 13.36
N ASP A 291 -15.74 12.90 13.33
CA ASP A 291 -15.35 13.96 14.28
C ASP A 291 -15.72 13.63 15.73
N ALA A 292 -16.80 12.88 15.92
CA ALA A 292 -17.22 12.41 17.23
C ALA A 292 -16.51 11.12 17.68
N GLU A 293 -15.58 10.58 16.88
CA GLU A 293 -14.88 9.31 17.10
C GLU A 293 -15.83 8.10 17.21
N THR A 294 -17.01 8.18 16.57
CA THR A 294 -18.07 7.16 16.65
C THR A 294 -18.25 6.37 15.36
N ALA A 295 -17.72 6.84 14.24
CA ALA A 295 -17.90 6.16 12.95
C ALA A 295 -17.11 4.85 12.93
N SER A 296 -17.78 3.79 12.49
CA SER A 296 -17.15 2.50 12.24
C SER A 296 -16.41 2.50 10.90
N THR A 297 -15.45 1.58 10.73
CA THR A 297 -14.80 1.36 9.42
C THR A 297 -15.84 1.07 8.34
N VAL A 298 -16.81 0.21 8.64
CA VAL A 298 -17.88 -0.18 7.70
C VAL A 298 -18.72 1.02 7.28
N GLU A 299 -19.05 1.91 8.21
CA GLU A 299 -19.82 3.14 7.92
C GLU A 299 -19.03 4.09 7.01
N MET A 300 -17.75 4.33 7.30
CA MET A 300 -16.93 5.26 6.53
C MET A 300 -16.68 4.73 5.11
N THR A 301 -16.08 3.55 4.97
CA THR A 301 -15.77 2.98 3.65
C THR A 301 -17.05 2.61 2.89
N GLY A 302 -18.10 2.15 3.59
CA GLY A 302 -19.41 1.90 2.99
C GLY A 302 -19.98 3.15 2.33
N SER A 303 -19.89 4.32 2.98
CA SER A 303 -20.35 5.58 2.40
C SER A 303 -19.57 6.00 1.15
N LEU A 304 -18.27 5.65 1.07
CA LEU A 304 -17.42 5.92 -0.08
C LEU A 304 -17.74 4.98 -1.25
N ILE A 305 -18.05 3.71 -0.96
CA ILE A 305 -18.55 2.74 -1.95
C ILE A 305 -19.89 3.22 -2.54
N GLU A 306 -20.81 3.71 -1.69
CA GLU A 306 -22.11 4.21 -2.12
C GLU A 306 -22.04 5.52 -2.91
N ALA A 307 -20.98 6.32 -2.70
CA ALA A 307 -20.79 7.59 -3.40
C ALA A 307 -20.52 7.41 -4.91
N GLU A 308 -19.86 6.31 -5.31
CA GLU A 308 -19.66 5.95 -6.72
C GLU A 308 -20.10 4.50 -6.98
N PRO A 309 -21.41 4.25 -7.16
CA PRO A 309 -21.98 2.90 -7.23
C PRO A 309 -21.59 2.13 -8.51
N GLN A 310 -21.00 2.79 -9.51
CA GLN A 310 -20.42 2.08 -10.67
C GLN A 310 -18.97 1.62 -10.43
N GLY A 311 -18.36 2.01 -9.30
CA GLY A 311 -17.01 1.61 -8.92
C GLY A 311 -16.89 0.10 -8.69
N ASN A 312 -15.90 -0.53 -9.33
CA ASN A 312 -15.54 -1.92 -9.03
C ASN A 312 -14.45 -1.93 -7.96
N TRP A 313 -14.59 -2.76 -6.93
CA TRP A 313 -13.62 -2.85 -5.84
C TRP A 313 -12.98 -4.23 -5.81
N LEU A 314 -11.68 -4.28 -5.54
CA LEU A 314 -10.94 -5.51 -5.30
C LEU A 314 -10.16 -5.37 -3.98
N PHE A 315 -10.49 -6.22 -3.01
CA PHE A 315 -9.77 -6.32 -1.75
C PHE A 315 -8.90 -7.57 -1.74
N ILE A 316 -7.59 -7.41 -1.58
CA ILE A 316 -6.60 -8.50 -1.57
C ILE A 316 -6.04 -8.58 -0.16
N ASN A 317 -6.21 -9.71 0.53
CA ASN A 317 -5.72 -9.84 1.90
C ASN A 317 -5.25 -11.25 2.22
N SER A 318 -4.19 -11.33 3.04
CA SER A 318 -3.88 -12.56 3.76
C SER A 318 -4.89 -12.78 4.89
N LYS A 319 -5.34 -14.03 5.09
CA LYS A 319 -6.25 -14.38 6.19
C LYS A 319 -5.66 -14.09 7.57
N GLY A 320 -4.34 -14.19 7.71
CA GLY A 320 -3.63 -13.95 8.96
C GLY A 320 -2.63 -12.81 8.89
N ASP A 321 -2.85 -11.80 8.03
CA ASP A 321 -1.93 -10.68 7.75
C ASP A 321 -1.23 -10.18 9.02
N LEU A 322 0.10 -10.36 9.06
CA LEU A 322 0.88 -10.13 10.28
C LEU A 322 0.91 -8.65 10.67
N THR A 323 1.03 -7.76 9.69
CA THR A 323 1.15 -6.31 9.94
C THR A 323 -0.18 -5.74 10.41
N GLN A 324 -1.30 -6.14 9.81
CA GLN A 324 -2.62 -5.72 10.29
C GLN A 324 -2.87 -6.17 11.74
N ARG A 325 -2.48 -7.40 12.09
CA ARG A 325 -2.57 -7.91 13.47
C ARG A 325 -1.64 -7.18 14.44
N TYR A 326 -0.47 -6.71 13.97
CA TYR A 326 0.40 -5.83 14.76
C TYR A 326 -0.24 -4.46 15.02
N PHE A 327 -0.84 -3.82 14.01
CA PHE A 327 -1.54 -2.55 14.20
C PHE A 327 -2.80 -2.71 15.05
N TYR A 328 -3.48 -3.85 14.97
CA TYR A 328 -4.58 -4.19 15.89
C TYR A 328 -4.10 -4.16 17.35
N ALA A 329 -2.97 -4.82 17.65
CA ALA A 329 -2.39 -4.81 18.99
C ALA A 329 -1.88 -3.41 19.39
N LEU A 330 -1.31 -2.63 18.46
CA LEU A 330 -0.90 -1.25 18.72
C LEU A 330 -2.07 -0.37 19.13
N LEU A 331 -3.23 -0.51 18.48
CA LEU A 331 -4.44 0.20 18.86
C LEU A 331 -4.97 -0.27 20.22
N GLU A 332 -4.96 -1.59 20.49
CA GLU A 332 -5.50 -2.15 21.73
C GLU A 332 -4.64 -1.85 22.97
N GLU A 333 -3.33 -2.02 22.85
CA GLU A 333 -2.37 -1.98 23.96
C GLU A 333 -1.61 -0.65 24.04
N GLY A 334 -1.65 0.18 22.99
CA GLY A 334 -0.77 1.32 22.82
C GLY A 334 0.69 0.90 22.60
N ILE A 335 1.59 1.87 22.43
CA ILE A 335 3.02 1.57 22.26
C ILE A 335 3.65 0.92 23.52
N GLU A 336 3.04 1.08 24.70
CA GLU A 336 3.48 0.43 25.94
C GLU A 336 3.42 -1.10 25.87
N GLY A 337 2.57 -1.66 24.99
CA GLY A 337 2.51 -3.10 24.70
C GLY A 337 3.71 -3.62 23.90
N TYR A 338 4.54 -2.74 23.34
CA TYR A 338 5.68 -3.15 22.53
C TYR A 338 6.79 -3.81 23.39
N PRO A 339 7.35 -4.96 22.97
CA PRO A 339 7.01 -5.72 21.77
C PRO A 339 5.71 -6.53 21.94
N PHE A 340 4.82 -6.44 20.94
CA PHE A 340 3.54 -7.16 20.94
C PHE A 340 3.77 -8.66 20.84
N THR A 341 3.52 -9.37 21.94
CA THR A 341 3.74 -10.83 22.03
C THR A 341 2.46 -11.65 21.87
N ASN A 342 1.29 -11.03 22.03
CA ASN A 342 -0.02 -11.68 21.98
C ASN A 342 -0.91 -11.02 20.92
N LEU A 343 -0.58 -11.23 19.65
CA LEU A 343 -1.44 -10.75 18.56
C LEU A 343 -2.78 -11.50 18.58
N VAL A 344 -3.85 -10.81 18.17
CA VAL A 344 -5.14 -11.44 17.83
C VAL A 344 -4.90 -12.67 16.95
N SER A 345 -5.65 -13.76 17.17
CA SER A 345 -5.43 -14.99 16.41
C SER A 345 -5.72 -14.79 14.92
N GLU A 346 -5.12 -15.61 14.05
CA GLU A 346 -5.42 -15.55 12.60
C GLU A 346 -6.90 -15.87 12.33
N GLU A 347 -7.50 -16.75 13.13
CA GLU A 347 -8.91 -17.11 13.03
C GLU A 347 -9.83 -15.94 13.39
N ASP A 348 -9.58 -15.28 14.53
CA ASP A 348 -10.40 -14.15 14.98
C ASP A 348 -10.22 -12.93 14.05
N PHE A 349 -8.98 -12.65 13.64
CA PHE A 349 -8.70 -11.58 12.68
C PHE A 349 -9.37 -11.83 11.34
N TYR A 350 -9.30 -13.06 10.82
CA TYR A 350 -9.97 -13.43 9.57
C TYR A 350 -11.48 -13.31 9.68
N ALA A 351 -12.07 -13.68 10.83
CA ALA A 351 -13.50 -13.55 11.07
C ALA A 351 -13.94 -12.07 11.06
N ASP A 352 -13.19 -11.18 11.72
CA ASP A 352 -13.47 -9.74 11.74
C ASP A 352 -13.33 -9.12 10.33
N MET A 353 -12.23 -9.44 9.62
CA MET A 353 -12.02 -8.99 8.24
C MET A 353 -13.13 -9.45 7.31
N SER A 354 -13.51 -10.73 7.39
CA SER A 354 -14.56 -11.30 6.53
C SER A 354 -15.90 -10.62 6.79
N ALA A 355 -16.25 -10.34 8.06
CA ALA A 355 -17.49 -9.64 8.40
C ALA A 355 -17.52 -8.21 7.82
N ILE A 356 -16.39 -7.51 7.78
CA ILE A 356 -16.27 -6.18 7.16
C ILE A 356 -16.49 -6.28 5.65
N LEU A 357 -15.82 -7.22 4.98
CA LEU A 357 -15.92 -7.39 3.52
C LEU A 357 -17.31 -7.89 3.09
N ASP A 358 -17.95 -8.75 3.87
CA ASP A 358 -19.36 -9.17 3.68
C ASP A 358 -20.31 -7.96 3.77
N ALA A 359 -20.04 -7.03 4.70
CA ALA A 359 -20.82 -5.80 4.80
C ALA A 359 -20.69 -4.95 3.53
N TYR A 360 -19.48 -4.81 2.96
CA TYR A 360 -19.29 -4.11 1.69
C TYR A 360 -19.98 -4.81 0.51
N GLN A 361 -19.89 -6.13 0.41
CA GLN A 361 -20.59 -6.91 -0.61
C GLN A 361 -22.12 -6.78 -0.51
N SER A 362 -22.65 -6.53 0.69
CA SER A 362 -24.08 -6.25 0.87
C SER A 362 -24.51 -4.88 0.33
N LEU A 363 -23.58 -3.92 0.23
CA LEU A 363 -23.81 -2.59 -0.34
C LEU A 363 -23.71 -2.59 -1.87
N SER A 364 -22.79 -3.38 -2.42
CA SER A 364 -22.54 -3.41 -3.87
C SER A 364 -22.17 -4.81 -4.37
N SER A 365 -22.79 -5.22 -5.47
CA SER A 365 -22.43 -6.45 -6.19
C SER A 365 -21.16 -6.30 -7.03
N ARG A 366 -20.39 -5.22 -6.85
CA ARG A 366 -19.13 -4.94 -7.55
C ARG A 366 -17.91 -5.03 -6.63
N ILE A 367 -18.08 -5.64 -5.46
CA ILE A 367 -16.99 -5.91 -4.51
C ILE A 367 -16.46 -7.33 -4.76
N THR A 368 -15.19 -7.43 -5.15
CA THR A 368 -14.45 -8.69 -5.29
C THR A 368 -13.47 -8.82 -4.12
N THR A 369 -13.35 -10.03 -3.57
CA THR A 369 -12.41 -10.35 -2.48
C THR A 369 -11.45 -11.43 -2.93
N PHE A 370 -10.16 -11.26 -2.60
CA PHE A 370 -9.10 -12.23 -2.89
C PHE A 370 -8.37 -12.55 -1.58
N TYR A 371 -8.70 -13.70 -0.99
CA TYR A 371 -8.07 -14.16 0.25
C TYR A 371 -6.88 -15.06 -0.04
N VAL A 372 -5.78 -14.84 0.66
CA VAL A 372 -4.58 -15.67 0.58
C VAL A 372 -4.31 -16.32 1.92
N GLU A 373 -4.00 -17.61 1.92
CA GLU A 373 -3.60 -18.32 3.15
C GLU A 373 -2.27 -17.78 3.73
N GLY A 374 -2.17 -17.73 5.06
CA GLY A 374 -0.97 -17.30 5.77
C GLY A 374 -0.95 -15.82 6.16
N THR A 375 0.25 -15.28 6.39
CA THR A 375 0.46 -14.03 7.14
C THR A 375 1.19 -12.94 6.36
N LYS A 376 1.30 -13.09 5.04
CA LYS A 376 1.99 -12.13 4.18
C LYS A 376 1.29 -10.77 4.26
N HIS A 377 2.09 -9.72 4.12
CA HIS A 377 1.59 -8.36 3.99
C HIS A 377 2.07 -7.81 2.64
N VAL A 378 1.14 -7.24 1.87
CA VAL A 378 1.33 -6.69 0.53
C VAL A 378 1.65 -7.73 -0.55
N PHE A 379 0.86 -7.73 -1.61
CA PHE A 379 1.03 -8.59 -2.78
C PHE A 379 1.47 -7.81 -4.02
N LEU A 380 0.88 -6.64 -4.27
CA LEU A 380 1.03 -5.86 -5.49
C LEU A 380 2.42 -5.24 -5.67
N ALA A 381 3.20 -5.09 -4.59
CA ALA A 381 4.59 -4.63 -4.65
C ALA A 381 5.59 -5.76 -4.96
N ASP A 382 5.15 -7.02 -4.97
CA ASP A 382 6.00 -8.17 -5.25
C ASP A 382 6.21 -8.36 -6.75
N THR A 383 7.42 -8.68 -7.19
CA THR A 383 7.73 -8.97 -8.60
C THR A 383 6.89 -10.13 -9.16
N ASN A 384 6.44 -11.07 -8.33
CA ASN A 384 5.61 -12.18 -8.77
C ASN A 384 4.13 -12.02 -8.37
N PHE A 385 3.65 -10.78 -8.21
CA PHE A 385 2.30 -10.52 -7.70
C PHE A 385 1.19 -11.26 -8.48
N THR A 386 1.36 -11.47 -9.78
CA THR A 386 0.41 -12.19 -10.64
C THR A 386 0.21 -13.65 -10.25
N SER A 387 1.19 -14.26 -9.58
CA SER A 387 1.26 -15.69 -9.31
C SER A 387 0.78 -16.08 -7.92
N TYR A 388 0.33 -15.13 -7.08
CA TYR A 388 -0.28 -15.48 -5.80
C TYR A 388 -1.58 -16.25 -6.01
N GLU A 389 -1.73 -17.34 -5.29
CA GLU A 389 -2.92 -18.19 -5.34
C GLU A 389 -3.85 -17.86 -4.17
N SER A 390 -5.14 -17.68 -4.46
CA SER A 390 -6.16 -17.51 -3.42
C SER A 390 -6.45 -18.81 -2.68
N ASP A 391 -7.21 -18.71 -1.59
CA ASP A 391 -7.78 -19.86 -0.90
C ASP A 391 -8.80 -20.67 -1.74
N GLU A 392 -9.25 -20.10 -2.86
CA GLU A 392 -10.08 -20.77 -3.88
C GLU A 392 -9.26 -21.34 -5.06
N GLY A 393 -7.93 -21.21 -5.05
CA GLY A 393 -7.05 -21.70 -6.12
C GLY A 393 -7.00 -20.82 -7.37
N LEU A 394 -7.35 -19.53 -7.26
CA LEU A 394 -7.27 -18.57 -8.36
C LEU A 394 -5.96 -17.79 -8.31
N LEU A 395 -5.34 -17.53 -9.46
CA LEU A 395 -4.16 -16.67 -9.53
C LEU A 395 -4.56 -15.19 -9.50
N LEU A 396 -3.84 -14.38 -8.73
CA LEU A 396 -4.13 -12.95 -8.56
C LEU A 396 -4.09 -12.21 -9.90
N GLY A 397 -3.15 -12.54 -10.79
CA GLY A 397 -3.06 -11.95 -12.12
C GLY A 397 -4.29 -12.23 -12.99
N ASP A 398 -4.85 -13.45 -12.88
CA ASP A 398 -6.07 -13.84 -13.62
C ASP A 398 -7.29 -13.10 -13.07
N VAL A 399 -7.39 -12.98 -11.75
CA VAL A 399 -8.47 -12.24 -11.08
C VAL A 399 -8.43 -10.76 -11.45
N ILE A 400 -7.25 -10.12 -11.37
CA ILE A 400 -7.11 -8.70 -11.76
C ILE A 400 -7.46 -8.52 -13.24
N SER A 401 -6.95 -9.37 -14.14
CA SER A 401 -7.22 -9.28 -15.57
C SER A 401 -8.71 -9.37 -15.89
N ALA A 402 -9.43 -10.31 -15.26
CA ALA A 402 -10.88 -10.43 -15.39
C ALA A 402 -11.61 -9.23 -14.77
N TRP A 403 -11.14 -8.75 -13.62
CA TRP A 403 -11.77 -7.65 -12.88
C TRP A 403 -11.69 -6.33 -13.64
N LEU A 404 -10.57 -6.08 -14.33
CA LEU A 404 -10.37 -4.88 -15.13
C LEU A 404 -11.41 -4.69 -16.23
N VAL A 405 -12.05 -5.76 -16.69
CA VAL A 405 -13.05 -5.73 -17.76
C VAL A 405 -14.47 -6.10 -17.30
N SER A 406 -14.67 -6.45 -16.02
CA SER A 406 -15.95 -6.93 -15.47
C SER A 406 -16.85 -5.82 -14.90
N ASP A 407 -18.13 -5.79 -15.26
CA ASP A 407 -19.12 -4.91 -14.63
C ASP A 407 -19.81 -5.50 -13.39
N SER A 408 -19.25 -6.57 -12.83
CA SER A 408 -19.75 -7.25 -11.62
C SER A 408 -18.62 -7.84 -10.79
N SER A 409 -18.93 -8.22 -9.55
CA SER A 409 -18.05 -9.03 -8.71
C SER A 409 -17.66 -10.33 -9.43
N LEU A 410 -16.48 -10.84 -9.07
CA LEU A 410 -15.98 -12.10 -9.60
C LEU A 410 -15.97 -13.15 -8.50
N ASP A 411 -16.65 -14.25 -8.77
CA ASP A 411 -16.50 -15.51 -8.03
C ASP A 411 -15.61 -16.46 -8.84
N SER A 412 -15.12 -17.55 -8.23
CA SER A 412 -14.33 -18.59 -8.91
C SER A 412 -14.95 -19.14 -10.21
N ALA A 413 -16.28 -19.18 -10.31
CA ALA A 413 -16.98 -19.57 -11.53
C ALA A 413 -16.86 -18.54 -12.67
N ALA A 414 -16.74 -17.25 -12.36
CA ALA A 414 -16.61 -16.18 -13.36
C ALA A 414 -15.21 -16.15 -13.98
N VAL A 415 -14.16 -16.31 -13.15
CA VAL A 415 -12.76 -16.27 -13.59
C VAL A 415 -12.41 -17.45 -14.51
N SER A 416 -12.91 -18.65 -14.19
CA SER A 416 -12.71 -19.84 -15.03
C SER A 416 -13.39 -19.74 -16.41
N SER A 417 -14.45 -18.93 -16.54
CA SER A 417 -15.13 -18.67 -17.80
C SER A 417 -14.42 -17.63 -18.68
N ALA A 418 -13.77 -16.63 -18.07
CA ALA A 418 -12.98 -15.61 -18.77
C ALA A 418 -11.70 -16.18 -19.41
N GLY A 419 -11.14 -17.26 -18.82
CA GLY A 419 -10.03 -18.01 -19.40
C GLY A 419 -10.39 -18.96 -20.55
N SER A 420 -11.68 -19.07 -20.93
CA SER A 420 -12.16 -20.03 -21.95
C SER A 420 -12.72 -19.40 -23.23
N SER A 421 -12.59 -18.10 -23.47
CA SER A 421 -12.98 -17.50 -24.75
C SER A 421 -11.81 -17.40 -25.73
N ASP A 422 -12.01 -18.01 -26.90
CA ASP A 422 -11.23 -17.97 -28.15
C ASP A 422 -10.18 -19.07 -28.40
N ILE A 423 -10.66 -20.32 -28.53
CA ILE A 423 -10.24 -21.20 -29.65
C ILE A 423 -11.48 -21.73 -30.35
N GLU A 424 -12.01 -20.96 -31.29
CA GLU A 424 -12.91 -21.48 -32.31
C GLU A 424 -12.05 -22.31 -33.29
N SER A 425 -12.04 -23.64 -33.14
CA SER A 425 -11.50 -24.53 -34.16
C SER A 425 -12.56 -25.54 -34.59
N THR A 426 -12.83 -25.45 -35.89
CA THR A 426 -13.74 -26.22 -36.72
C THR A 426 -13.65 -27.73 -36.52
N ASP A 427 -14.82 -28.31 -36.24
CA ASP A 427 -15.37 -29.57 -36.74
C ASP A 427 -14.40 -30.52 -37.47
N THR A 428 -14.11 -31.68 -36.87
CA THR A 428 -13.95 -32.94 -37.62
C THR A 428 -14.17 -34.16 -36.72
N THR A 429 -15.18 -34.94 -37.08
CA THR A 429 -15.50 -36.29 -36.62
C THR A 429 -14.37 -37.30 -36.83
N ALA A 430 -14.05 -38.14 -35.82
CA ALA A 430 -13.69 -39.55 -35.99
C ALA A 430 -13.62 -40.35 -34.65
N VAL A 431 -14.67 -41.16 -34.43
CA VAL A 431 -14.67 -42.59 -34.05
C VAL A 431 -13.47 -43.18 -33.26
N SER A 432 -13.77 -43.50 -31.99
CA SER A 432 -13.39 -44.65 -31.14
C SER A 432 -12.30 -45.66 -31.57
N THR A 433 -11.39 -45.97 -30.62
CA THR A 433 -11.01 -47.36 -30.25
C THR A 433 -10.41 -47.42 -28.83
N THR A 434 -10.81 -48.45 -28.10
CA THR A 434 -10.39 -48.90 -26.76
C THR A 434 -9.05 -49.66 -26.77
N SER A 435 -8.22 -49.54 -25.72
CA SER A 435 -7.61 -50.68 -25.00
C SER A 435 -6.69 -50.27 -23.83
N ASN A 436 -6.88 -50.98 -22.71
CA ASN A 436 -6.05 -51.09 -21.50
C ASN A 436 -4.54 -51.29 -21.75
N THR A 437 -3.68 -50.79 -20.85
CA THR A 437 -2.97 -51.59 -19.80
C THR A 437 -1.98 -50.75 -18.96
N ASP A 438 -2.19 -50.80 -17.65
CA ASP A 438 -1.27 -51.24 -16.59
C ASP A 438 0.06 -50.48 -16.24
N SER A 439 0.12 -50.14 -14.94
CA SER A 439 1.25 -50.17 -13.99
C SER A 439 2.55 -49.38 -14.21
N GLY A 440 2.90 -48.55 -13.21
CA GLY A 440 4.25 -48.04 -13.01
C GLY A 440 4.38 -47.05 -11.85
N SER A 441 4.67 -47.58 -10.65
CA SER A 441 5.09 -46.82 -9.46
C SER A 441 6.49 -46.22 -9.64
N ALA A 442 6.68 -44.94 -9.27
CA ALA A 442 8.01 -44.38 -9.01
C ALA A 442 7.94 -43.21 -8.01
N THR A 443 8.35 -43.52 -6.79
CA THR A 443 8.69 -42.61 -5.69
C THR A 443 9.88 -41.73 -6.08
N THR A 444 9.83 -40.40 -5.89
CA THR A 444 11.02 -39.56 -5.73
C THR A 444 10.77 -38.34 -4.82
N THR A 445 11.29 -38.48 -3.60
CA THR A 445 12.08 -37.51 -2.83
C THR A 445 11.82 -36.01 -3.02
N ALA A 446 11.10 -35.41 -2.05
CA ALA A 446 11.10 -33.97 -1.81
C ALA A 446 12.42 -33.55 -1.14
N THR A 447 13.10 -32.57 -1.73
CA THR A 447 14.29 -31.93 -1.15
C THR A 447 13.89 -30.52 -0.75
N SER A 448 13.91 -30.26 0.56
CA SER A 448 13.65 -28.97 1.17
C SER A 448 14.86 -28.05 0.98
N SER A 449 14.67 -26.95 0.26
CA SER A 449 15.63 -25.84 0.22
C SER A 449 15.12 -24.71 1.10
N ILE A 450 15.78 -24.57 2.25
CA ILE A 450 15.69 -23.44 3.18
C ILE A 450 16.27 -22.22 2.46
N SER A 451 15.44 -21.21 2.20
CA SER A 451 15.90 -19.89 1.74
C SER A 451 15.83 -18.90 2.90
N SER A 452 16.92 -18.19 3.08
CA SER A 452 17.22 -17.24 4.15
C SER A 452 16.40 -15.96 4.01
N THR A 453 15.59 -15.67 5.04
CA THR A 453 14.86 -14.42 5.23
C THR A 453 15.79 -13.28 5.65
N THR A 454 15.66 -12.14 4.97
CA THR A 454 16.12 -10.81 5.39
C THR A 454 15.01 -10.16 6.23
N PRO A 455 15.32 -9.22 7.16
CA PRO A 455 14.36 -8.78 8.17
C PRO A 455 13.31 -7.84 7.56
N LEU A 456 12.04 -8.10 7.94
CA LEU A 456 10.87 -7.30 7.65
C LEU A 456 10.96 -5.97 8.41
N SER A 457 10.84 -4.86 7.68
CA SER A 457 10.48 -3.55 8.23
C SER A 457 8.99 -3.55 8.57
N CYS A 458 8.61 -2.95 9.69
CA CYS A 458 7.23 -2.79 10.15
C CYS A 458 6.40 -1.89 9.21
#